data_AF-A0A2K1E1I7-F1
#
_entry.id   AF-A0A2K1E1I7-F1
#
_cell.length_a   1.000
_cell.length_b   1.000
_cell.length_c   1.000
_cell.angle_alpha   90.00
_cell.angle_beta   90.00
_cell.angle_gamma   90.00
#
_symmetry.space_group_name_H-M   'P 1'
#
loop_
_entity.id
_entity.type
_entity.pdbx_description
1 polymer ?
#
loop_
_entity_poly.entity_id
_entity_poly.type
_entity_poly.pdbx_seq_one_letter_code
_entity_poly.pdbx_strand_id
1 'polypeptide(L)'
;MTSCANAFEEFLSCVVPAGSRDAARRRLQHRAKLSSLTRNASFEVSEGDHQIIYVACGVTKLVAHMSDSRDQVLAFQFVGDIFTVPAPDNYVYSVIALREARLVTFPSDDYLTEATTEPGILRHLLDNTILSLRRSREKVIALGSKTAAERLAVFLLNMAERIGTERDGLCAFDLPMSRRDISESLGLTIESVSRQLTKLRDDGVIETIGRSKVILRRPELLRERAGYSTRSCAISSS
;
A
#
# COMPACT_ATOMS: atom_id res chain seq x y z
N MET A 1 14.47 6.24 11.82
CA MET A 1 15.00 6.33 10.44
C MET A 1 16.06 5.25 10.31
N THR A 2 15.63 4.03 10.00
CA THR A 2 16.53 2.88 9.85
C THR A 2 17.41 3.13 8.63
N SER A 3 18.71 2.87 8.79
CA SER A 3 19.72 3.11 7.75
C SER A 3 19.35 2.39 6.47
N CYS A 4 19.09 3.19 5.43
CA CYS A 4 18.78 2.77 4.08
C CYS A 4 19.98 2.10 3.35
N ALA A 5 20.90 1.42 4.03
CA ALA A 5 22.15 1.00 3.40
C ALA A 5 22.01 -0.24 2.50
N ASN A 6 20.97 -1.09 2.67
CA ASN A 6 20.85 -2.29 1.84
C ASN A 6 19.39 -2.74 1.59
N ALA A 7 18.73 -2.11 0.60
CA ALA A 7 17.35 -2.41 0.21
C ALA A 7 17.13 -3.89 -0.18
N PHE A 8 18.15 -4.51 -0.74
CA PHE A 8 18.07 -5.92 -1.13
C PHE A 8 18.14 -6.86 0.08
N GLU A 9 18.94 -6.55 1.10
CA GLU A 9 18.95 -7.35 2.34
C GLU A 9 17.66 -7.22 3.14
N GLU A 10 17.04 -6.03 3.16
CA GLU A 10 15.70 -5.84 3.72
C GLU A 10 14.68 -6.76 3.01
N PHE A 11 14.69 -6.76 1.67
CA PHE A 11 13.89 -7.69 0.86
C PHE A 11 14.17 -9.16 1.23
N LEU A 12 15.43 -9.58 1.25
CA LEU A 12 15.79 -10.96 1.57
C LEU A 12 15.34 -11.36 2.98
N SER A 13 15.41 -10.46 3.96
CA SER A 13 14.95 -10.74 5.32
C SER A 13 13.44 -11.00 5.41
N CYS A 14 12.65 -10.44 4.49
CA CYS A 14 11.21 -10.63 4.42
C CYS A 14 10.80 -11.89 3.63
N VAL A 15 11.56 -12.21 2.57
CA VAL A 15 11.14 -13.20 1.56
C VAL A 15 11.86 -14.54 1.70
N VAL A 16 13.08 -14.53 2.25
CA VAL A 16 13.96 -15.69 2.31
C VAL A 16 14.08 -16.15 3.77
N PRO A 17 13.52 -17.32 4.14
CA PRO A 17 13.62 -17.85 5.50
C PRO A 17 15.07 -17.94 5.97
N ALA A 18 15.30 -17.78 7.28
CA ALA A 18 16.60 -18.02 7.89
C ALA A 18 17.04 -19.46 7.58
N GLY A 19 18.10 -19.63 6.79
CA GLY A 19 18.63 -20.94 6.37
C GLY A 19 18.40 -21.33 4.90
N SER A 20 17.76 -20.49 4.07
CA SER A 20 17.69 -20.73 2.62
C SER A 20 19.07 -20.77 1.96
N ARG A 21 19.18 -21.50 0.84
CA ARG A 21 20.46 -21.74 0.14
C ARG A 21 21.05 -20.43 -0.37
N ASP A 22 22.34 -20.20 -0.11
CA ASP A 22 23.10 -19.05 -0.66
C ASP A 22 22.96 -18.90 -2.17
N ALA A 23 22.73 -20.01 -2.88
CA ALA A 23 22.55 -20.01 -4.33
C ALA A 23 21.30 -19.23 -4.77
N ALA A 24 20.17 -19.38 -4.09
CA ALA A 24 18.95 -18.66 -4.46
C ALA A 24 19.04 -17.18 -4.14
N ARG A 25 19.66 -16.83 -3.00
CA ARG A 25 19.97 -15.43 -2.64
C ARG A 25 20.80 -14.76 -3.74
N ARG A 26 21.86 -15.42 -4.20
CA ARG A 26 22.72 -14.92 -5.30
C ARG A 26 21.99 -14.77 -6.62
N ARG A 27 21.12 -15.73 -6.99
CA ARG A 27 20.36 -15.65 -8.25
C ARG A 27 19.33 -14.53 -8.24
N LEU A 28 18.59 -14.36 -7.13
CA LEU A 28 17.72 -13.21 -6.95
C LEU A 28 18.51 -11.90 -6.99
N GLN A 29 19.68 -11.83 -6.36
CA GLN A 29 20.51 -10.62 -6.35
C GLN A 29 20.93 -10.20 -7.75
N HIS A 30 21.30 -11.16 -8.60
CA HIS A 30 21.69 -10.91 -9.98
C HIS A 30 20.52 -10.42 -10.85
N ARG A 31 19.28 -10.80 -10.53
CA ARG A 31 18.07 -10.44 -11.29
C ARG A 31 17.35 -9.21 -10.73
N ALA A 32 17.68 -8.83 -9.49
CA ALA A 32 17.11 -7.66 -8.84
C ALA A 32 17.62 -6.37 -9.49
N LYS A 33 16.69 -5.49 -9.86
CA LYS A 33 17.01 -4.10 -10.19
C LYS A 33 16.67 -3.21 -9.01
N LEU A 34 17.66 -2.44 -8.55
CA LEU A 34 17.49 -1.46 -7.49
C LEU A 34 17.17 -0.10 -8.11
N SER A 35 16.04 0.48 -7.71
CA SER A 35 15.61 1.80 -8.20
C SER A 35 15.45 2.75 -7.01
N SER A 36 16.04 3.95 -7.11
CA SER A 36 15.83 5.03 -6.14
C SER A 36 14.97 6.10 -6.78
N LEU A 37 13.88 6.46 -6.12
CA LEU A 37 12.91 7.44 -6.58
C LEU A 37 12.87 8.62 -5.61
N THR A 38 13.11 9.82 -6.13
CA THR A 38 12.80 11.05 -5.40
C THR A 38 11.29 11.27 -5.36
N ARG A 39 10.82 12.17 -4.49
CA ARG A 39 9.39 12.48 -4.39
C ARG A 39 8.83 12.90 -5.76
N ASN A 40 7.70 12.31 -6.14
CA ASN A 40 6.99 12.44 -7.42
C ASN A 40 7.70 11.82 -8.64
N ALA A 41 8.88 11.22 -8.49
CA ALA A 41 9.46 10.42 -9.57
C ALA A 41 8.66 9.13 -9.76
N SER A 42 8.52 8.71 -11.02
CA SER A 42 7.87 7.47 -11.41
C SER A 42 8.89 6.38 -11.73
N PHE A 43 8.55 5.15 -11.38
CA PHE A 43 9.09 3.95 -11.99
C PHE A 43 8.05 3.47 -13.01
N GLU A 44 8.43 3.50 -14.28
CA GLU A 44 7.64 2.98 -15.39
C GLU A 44 7.98 1.51 -15.62
N VAL A 45 6.95 0.70 -15.84
CA VAL A 45 7.13 -0.72 -16.14
C VAL A 45 7.55 -0.86 -17.61
N SER A 46 8.64 -1.60 -17.84
CA SER A 46 9.09 -1.95 -19.18
C SER A 46 8.03 -2.76 -19.92
N GLU A 47 7.84 -2.47 -21.21
CA GLU A 47 6.98 -3.27 -22.09
C GLU A 47 7.39 -4.75 -22.04
N GLY A 48 6.41 -5.65 -21.95
CA GLY A 48 6.59 -7.10 -22.12
C GLY A 48 6.35 -7.95 -20.88
N ASP A 49 6.71 -7.48 -19.67
CA ASP A 49 6.70 -8.34 -18.47
C ASP A 49 5.99 -7.69 -17.28
N HIS A 50 5.23 -8.50 -16.53
CA HIS A 50 4.77 -8.10 -15.19
C HIS A 50 5.98 -7.90 -14.28
N GLN A 51 5.91 -6.92 -13.38
CA GLN A 51 6.99 -6.63 -12.44
C GLN A 51 6.56 -6.98 -11.02
N ILE A 52 7.42 -7.66 -10.28
CA ILE A 52 7.29 -7.81 -8.83
C ILE A 52 8.17 -6.75 -8.18
N ILE A 53 7.56 -5.95 -7.32
CA ILE A 53 8.20 -4.79 -6.69
C ILE A 53 8.08 -4.92 -5.18
N TYR A 54 9.20 -4.73 -4.49
CA TYR A 54 9.28 -4.61 -3.04
C TYR A 54 9.67 -3.18 -2.66
N VAL A 55 8.96 -2.60 -1.68
CA VAL A 55 9.26 -1.27 -1.13
C VAL A 55 10.21 -1.42 0.06
N ALA A 56 11.50 -1.23 -0.18
CA ALA A 56 12.51 -1.29 0.87
C ALA A 56 12.47 -0.05 1.77
N CYS A 57 12.24 1.12 1.19
CA CYS A 57 12.01 2.33 1.97
C CYS A 57 11.04 3.27 1.27
N GLY A 58 10.46 4.19 2.04
CA GLY A 58 9.59 5.24 1.53
C GLY A 58 8.14 4.83 1.44
N VAL A 59 7.41 5.56 0.59
CA VAL A 59 6.00 5.31 0.30
C VAL A 59 5.77 5.57 -1.18
N THR A 60 5.08 4.66 -1.85
CA THR A 60 4.69 4.82 -3.25
C THR A 60 3.17 4.72 -3.43
N LYS A 61 2.71 5.11 -4.62
CA LYS A 61 1.37 4.81 -5.11
C LYS A 61 1.48 4.10 -6.46
N LEU A 62 0.61 3.12 -6.69
CA LEU A 62 0.39 2.54 -8.01
C LEU A 62 -0.76 3.28 -8.69
N VAL A 63 -0.50 3.77 -9.90
CA VAL A 63 -1.46 4.52 -10.71
C VAL A 63 -1.69 3.76 -12.01
N ALA A 64 -2.96 3.66 -12.40
CA ALA A 64 -3.35 3.29 -13.76
C ALA A 64 -3.68 4.56 -14.54
N HIS A 65 -3.12 4.68 -15.74
CA HIS A 65 -3.33 5.79 -16.65
C HIS A 65 -4.35 5.40 -17.73
N MET A 66 -5.38 6.24 -17.90
CA MET A 66 -6.43 6.06 -18.91
C MET A 66 -6.22 7.01 -20.10
N SER A 67 -6.90 6.75 -21.23
CA SER A 67 -6.75 7.47 -22.51
C SER A 67 -6.98 8.99 -22.46
N ASP A 68 -7.64 9.51 -21.41
CA ASP A 68 -8.06 10.91 -21.32
C ASP A 68 -7.30 11.70 -20.23
N SER A 69 -6.05 11.32 -19.92
CA SER A 69 -5.28 11.88 -18.79
C SER A 69 -5.97 11.71 -17.42
N ARG A 70 -6.86 10.72 -17.33
CA ARG A 70 -7.50 10.33 -16.08
C ARG A 70 -6.62 9.29 -15.40
N ASP A 71 -6.14 9.66 -14.22
CA ASP A 71 -5.36 8.80 -13.37
C ASP A 71 -6.25 8.17 -12.30
N GLN A 72 -6.02 6.88 -12.05
CA GLN A 72 -6.68 6.16 -10.98
C GLN A 72 -5.63 5.56 -10.06
N VAL A 73 -5.58 6.06 -8.82
CA VAL A 73 -4.76 5.44 -7.77
C VAL A 73 -5.36 4.08 -7.42
N LEU A 74 -4.59 3.02 -7.65
CA LEU A 74 -4.98 1.64 -7.39
C LEU A 74 -4.67 1.24 -5.96
N ALA A 75 -3.47 1.57 -5.48
CA ALA A 75 -3.00 1.23 -4.15
C ALA A 75 -1.94 2.23 -3.68
N PHE A 76 -1.79 2.32 -2.36
CA PHE A 76 -0.64 2.93 -1.70
C PHE A 76 0.22 1.82 -1.13
N GLN A 77 1.53 1.88 -1.34
CA GLN A 77 2.49 0.91 -0.83
C GLN A 77 3.43 1.55 0.18
N PHE A 78 3.64 0.87 1.29
CA PHE A 78 4.52 1.25 2.38
C PHE A 78 5.69 0.28 2.47
N VAL A 79 6.66 0.62 3.31
CA VAL A 79 7.83 -0.23 3.60
C VAL A 79 7.40 -1.65 3.94
N GLY A 80 8.04 -2.63 3.29
CA GLY A 80 7.75 -4.05 3.45
C GLY A 80 6.68 -4.60 2.52
N ASP A 81 5.89 -3.75 1.83
CA ASP A 81 4.92 -4.24 0.85
C ASP A 81 5.66 -4.81 -0.38
N ILE A 82 5.23 -6.00 -0.80
CA ILE A 82 5.54 -6.60 -2.09
C ILE A 82 4.26 -6.69 -2.93
N PHE A 83 4.34 -6.29 -4.19
CA PHE A 83 3.19 -6.22 -5.08
C PHE A 83 3.59 -6.43 -6.53
N THR A 84 2.62 -6.83 -7.33
CA THR A 84 2.80 -6.98 -8.77
C THR A 84 2.27 -5.75 -9.49
N VAL A 85 3.04 -5.24 -10.45
CA VAL A 85 2.57 -4.28 -11.44
C VAL A 85 2.34 -5.03 -12.75
N PRO A 86 1.12 -4.99 -13.32
CA PRO A 86 0.86 -5.68 -14.57
C PRO A 86 1.69 -5.13 -15.71
N ALA A 87 2.07 -5.98 -16.67
CA ALA A 87 2.52 -5.52 -17.98
C ALA A 87 1.43 -4.60 -18.59
N PRO A 88 1.82 -3.55 -19.31
CA PRO A 88 0.86 -2.74 -20.05
C PRO A 88 0.03 -3.62 -20.99
N ASP A 89 -1.29 -3.48 -20.89
CA ASP A 89 -2.29 -4.12 -21.76
C ASP A 89 -3.35 -3.07 -22.07
N ASN A 90 -4.50 -3.13 -21.38
CA ASN A 90 -5.55 -2.12 -21.51
C ASN A 90 -5.20 -0.77 -20.85
N TYR A 91 -4.28 -0.79 -19.88
CA TYR A 91 -3.86 0.40 -19.13
C TYR A 91 -2.34 0.40 -18.97
N VAL A 92 -1.76 1.60 -18.93
CA VAL A 92 -0.36 1.81 -18.55
C VAL A 92 -0.31 2.07 -17.05
N TYR A 93 0.68 1.49 -16.38
CA TYR A 93 0.85 1.59 -14.93
C TYR A 93 2.15 2.29 -14.56
N SER A 94 2.08 3.14 -13.54
CA SER A 94 3.26 3.78 -12.95
C SER A 94 3.28 3.59 -11.44
N VAL A 95 4.48 3.40 -10.89
CA VAL A 95 4.73 3.47 -9.45
C VAL A 95 5.36 4.82 -9.12
N ILE A 96 4.64 5.67 -8.40
CA ILE A 96 5.06 7.04 -8.12
C ILE A 96 5.43 7.17 -6.64
N ALA A 97 6.60 7.74 -6.36
CA ALA A 97 7.07 7.99 -5.00
C ALA A 97 6.32 9.14 -4.33
N LEU A 98 5.60 8.88 -3.23
CA LEU A 98 4.97 9.91 -2.38
C LEU A 98 5.96 10.51 -1.38
N ARG A 99 6.95 9.72 -0.99
CA ARG A 99 8.17 10.10 -0.27
C ARG A 99 9.35 9.44 -0.98
N GLU A 100 10.57 9.91 -0.72
CA GLU A 100 11.77 9.25 -1.24
C GLU A 100 11.71 7.75 -0.96
N ALA A 101 11.85 6.95 -2.02
CA ALA A 101 11.59 5.53 -1.99
C ALA A 101 12.72 4.75 -2.68
N ARG A 102 12.99 3.55 -2.17
CA ARG A 102 13.89 2.60 -2.83
C ARG A 102 13.14 1.30 -3.05
N LEU A 103 13.20 0.85 -4.29
CA LEU A 103 12.47 -0.29 -4.79
C LEU A 103 13.45 -1.39 -5.20
N VAL A 104 13.07 -2.62 -4.90
CA VAL A 104 13.69 -3.82 -5.46
C VAL A 104 12.70 -4.40 -6.46
N THR A 105 13.08 -4.48 -7.74
CA THR A 105 12.17 -4.90 -8.82
C THR A 105 12.70 -6.11 -9.54
N PHE A 106 11.81 -7.01 -9.95
CA PHE A 106 12.10 -8.23 -10.70
C PHE A 106 11.09 -8.39 -11.83
N PRO A 107 11.50 -8.83 -13.03
CA PRO A 107 10.58 -9.46 -13.97
C PRO A 107 9.88 -10.64 -13.26
N SER A 108 8.57 -10.79 -13.46
CA SER A 108 7.77 -11.81 -12.76
C SER A 108 8.28 -13.22 -13.03
N ASP A 109 8.66 -13.52 -14.27
CA ASP A 109 9.06 -14.85 -14.70
C ASP A 109 10.38 -15.28 -14.06
N ASP A 110 11.30 -14.32 -13.92
CA ASP A 110 12.56 -14.47 -13.21
C ASP A 110 12.33 -14.79 -11.73
N TYR A 111 11.45 -14.03 -11.07
CA TYR A 111 11.11 -14.26 -9.66
C TYR A 111 10.39 -15.60 -9.46
N LEU A 112 9.45 -15.95 -10.33
CA LEU A 112 8.69 -17.20 -10.28
C LEU A 112 9.60 -18.41 -10.51
N THR A 113 10.55 -18.31 -11.45
CA THR A 113 11.56 -19.35 -11.68
C THR A 113 12.33 -19.65 -10.40
N GLU A 114 12.79 -18.61 -9.69
CA GLU A 114 13.47 -18.81 -8.41
C GLU A 114 12.55 -19.39 -7.33
N ALA A 115 11.28 -18.95 -7.29
CA ALA A 115 10.28 -19.46 -6.37
C ALA A 115 9.99 -20.97 -6.54
N THR A 116 10.21 -21.54 -7.73
CA THR A 116 10.09 -23.00 -7.94
C THR A 116 11.15 -23.80 -7.17
N THR A 117 12.31 -23.20 -6.90
CA THR A 117 13.45 -23.87 -6.25
C THR A 117 13.54 -23.60 -4.75
N GLU A 118 12.82 -22.60 -4.24
CA GLU A 118 12.81 -22.21 -2.83
C GLU A 118 11.38 -21.99 -2.32
N PRO A 119 10.80 -22.96 -1.58
CA PRO A 119 9.41 -22.90 -1.12
C PRO A 119 9.04 -21.65 -0.30
N GLY A 120 10.02 -21.08 0.43
CA GLY A 120 9.81 -19.87 1.23
C GLY A 120 9.44 -18.65 0.37
N ILE A 121 10.11 -18.48 -0.78
CA ILE A 121 9.85 -17.38 -1.73
C ILE A 121 8.44 -17.52 -2.31
N LEU A 122 8.07 -18.73 -2.72
CA LEU A 122 6.75 -19.02 -3.27
C LEU A 122 5.65 -18.77 -2.23
N ARG A 123 5.86 -19.24 -0.99
CA ARG A 123 4.90 -19.03 0.10
C ARG A 123 4.68 -17.54 0.37
N HIS A 124 5.77 -16.78 0.45
CA HIS A 124 5.70 -15.33 0.65
C HIS A 124 4.92 -14.63 -0.49
N LEU A 125 5.17 -15.00 -1.75
CA LEU A 125 4.43 -14.45 -2.89
C LEU A 125 2.93 -14.79 -2.82
N LEU A 126 2.57 -16.02 -2.46
CA LEU A 126 1.19 -16.45 -2.30
C LEU A 126 0.47 -15.69 -1.19
N ASP A 127 1.10 -15.52 -0.03
CA ASP A 127 0.51 -14.79 1.10
C ASP A 127 0.23 -13.32 0.71
N ASN A 128 1.15 -12.68 0.00
CA ASN A 128 0.95 -11.31 -0.51
C ASN A 128 -0.11 -11.22 -1.61
N THR A 129 -0.20 -12.23 -2.48
CA THR A 129 -1.24 -12.30 -3.52
C THR A 129 -2.63 -12.43 -2.90
N ILE A 130 -2.79 -13.27 -1.86
CA ILE A 130 -4.03 -13.40 -1.11
C ILE A 130 -4.41 -12.07 -0.45
N LEU A 131 -3.44 -11.36 0.15
CA LEU A 131 -3.68 -10.06 0.76
C LEU A 131 -4.10 -9.01 -0.28
N SER A 132 -3.41 -8.95 -1.44
CA SER A 132 -3.75 -8.06 -2.54
C SER A 132 -5.15 -8.32 -3.10
N LEU A 133 -5.53 -9.60 -3.24
CA LEU A 133 -6.87 -10.00 -3.69
C LEU A 133 -7.96 -9.60 -2.68
N ARG A 134 -7.72 -9.78 -1.38
CA ARG A 134 -8.62 -9.30 -0.31
C ARG A 134 -8.81 -7.79 -0.39
N ARG A 135 -7.72 -7.01 -0.45
CA ARG A 135 -7.74 -5.55 -0.59
C ARG A 135 -8.49 -5.10 -1.85
N SER A 136 -8.32 -5.81 -2.95
CA SER A 136 -9.02 -5.52 -4.22
C SER A 136 -10.53 -5.74 -4.09
N ARG A 137 -10.95 -6.84 -3.46
CA ARG A 137 -12.38 -7.13 -3.19
C ARG A 137 -12.99 -6.09 -2.25
N GLU A 138 -12.28 -5.71 -1.19
CA GLU A 138 -12.72 -4.64 -0.28
C GLU A 138 -12.89 -3.32 -1.01
N LYS A 139 -11.98 -3.00 -1.93
CA LYS A 139 -12.08 -1.79 -2.76
C LYS A 139 -13.30 -1.83 -3.67
N VAL A 140 -13.60 -2.98 -4.30
CA VAL A 140 -14.82 -3.15 -5.11
C VAL A 140 -16.08 -2.92 -4.27
N ILE A 141 -16.16 -3.51 -3.07
CA ILE A 141 -17.28 -3.30 -2.15
C ILE A 141 -17.38 -1.83 -1.73
N ALA A 142 -16.26 -1.19 -1.42
CA ALA A 142 -16.23 0.22 -1.05
C ALA A 142 -16.74 1.12 -2.19
N LEU A 143 -16.31 0.87 -3.42
CA LEU A 143 -16.71 1.65 -4.59
C LEU A 143 -18.16 1.39 -5.03
N GLY A 144 -18.66 0.16 -4.88
CA GLY A 144 -20.00 -0.23 -5.32
C GLY A 144 -21.11 0.02 -4.29
N SER A 145 -20.79 -0.03 -3.00
CA SER A 145 -21.83 -0.10 -1.94
C SER A 145 -21.64 0.86 -0.77
N LYS A 146 -20.46 1.48 -0.61
CA LYS A 146 -20.22 2.43 0.49
C LYS A 146 -20.44 3.87 0.05
N THR A 147 -21.03 4.64 0.95
CA THR A 147 -21.14 6.10 0.88
C THR A 147 -19.77 6.77 0.99
N ALA A 148 -19.68 8.06 0.61
CA ALA A 148 -18.43 8.81 0.72
C ALA A 148 -17.86 8.86 2.15
N ALA A 149 -18.74 8.95 3.15
CA ALA A 149 -18.35 8.96 4.56
C ALA A 149 -17.74 7.60 4.97
N GLU A 150 -18.39 6.50 4.60
CA GLU A 150 -17.91 5.14 4.89
C GLU A 150 -16.58 4.85 4.19
N ARG A 151 -16.42 5.25 2.92
CA ARG A 151 -15.16 5.06 2.18
C ARG A 151 -14.00 5.77 2.88
N LEU A 152 -14.19 7.02 3.31
CA LEU A 152 -13.15 7.75 4.02
C LEU A 152 -12.86 7.14 5.40
N ALA A 153 -13.88 6.69 6.13
CA ALA A 153 -13.70 6.04 7.42
C ALA A 153 -12.90 4.74 7.29
N VAL A 154 -13.26 3.87 6.34
CA VAL A 154 -12.49 2.65 6.00
C VAL A 154 -11.06 3.02 5.62
N PHE A 155 -10.87 4.03 4.78
CA PHE A 155 -9.53 4.48 4.39
C PHE A 155 -8.67 4.88 5.60
N LEU A 156 -9.20 5.69 6.51
CA LEU A 156 -8.47 6.13 7.70
C LEU A 156 -8.15 4.97 8.67
N LEU A 157 -9.06 4.00 8.82
CA LEU A 157 -8.81 2.79 9.61
C LEU A 157 -7.68 1.95 8.98
N ASN A 158 -7.71 1.76 7.67
CA ASN A 158 -6.64 1.05 6.95
C ASN A 158 -5.29 1.77 7.05
N MET A 159 -5.27 3.11 7.08
CA MET A 159 -4.03 3.87 7.30
C MET A 159 -3.56 3.74 8.75
N ALA A 160 -4.47 3.77 9.72
CA ALA A 160 -4.14 3.55 11.13
C ALA A 160 -3.53 2.16 11.38
N GLU A 161 -4.02 1.13 10.71
CA GLU A 161 -3.46 -0.23 10.81
C GLU A 161 -2.06 -0.32 10.18
N ARG A 162 -1.85 0.32 9.02
CA ARG A 162 -0.61 0.17 8.24
C ARG A 162 0.53 1.08 8.68
N ILE A 163 0.21 2.30 9.13
CA ILE A 163 1.19 3.34 9.46
C ILE A 163 0.88 4.08 10.77
N GLY A 164 -0.10 3.59 11.53
CA GLY A 164 -0.40 4.09 12.86
C GLY A 164 0.75 3.86 13.82
N THR A 165 0.96 4.84 14.68
CA THR A 165 1.82 4.71 15.86
C THR A 165 0.99 5.11 17.07
N GLU A 166 1.13 4.33 18.15
CA GLU A 166 0.51 4.69 19.42
C GLU A 166 1.31 5.80 20.09
N ARG A 167 0.62 6.88 20.47
CA ARG A 167 1.18 8.00 21.22
C ARG A 167 0.12 8.49 22.21
N ASP A 168 0.50 8.54 23.49
CA ASP A 168 -0.38 9.00 24.57
C ASP A 168 -1.74 8.25 24.61
N GLY A 169 -1.70 6.94 24.35
CA GLY A 169 -2.90 6.07 24.32
C GLY A 169 -3.80 6.27 23.09
N LEU A 170 -3.35 7.01 22.07
CA LEU A 170 -4.09 7.26 20.83
C LEU A 170 -3.28 6.84 19.62
N CYS A 171 -3.98 6.36 18.58
CA CYS A 171 -3.34 6.06 17.30
C CYS A 171 -3.20 7.35 16.47
N ALA A 172 -1.96 7.67 16.08
CA ALA A 172 -1.63 8.81 15.23
C ALA A 172 -0.80 8.37 14.02
N PHE A 173 -1.08 8.96 12.86
CA PHE A 173 -0.36 8.69 11.62
C PHE A 173 -0.29 9.92 10.71
N ASP A 174 0.72 9.94 9.85
CA ASP A 174 0.89 10.96 8.82
C ASP A 174 0.49 10.41 7.46
N LEU A 175 -0.52 11.00 6.82
CA LEU A 175 -0.90 10.67 5.45
C LEU A 175 0.16 11.19 4.47
N PRO A 176 0.95 10.32 3.81
CA PRO A 176 1.99 10.76 2.87
C PRO A 176 1.42 11.25 1.53
N MET A 177 0.18 10.87 1.24
CA MET A 177 -0.54 11.20 0.02
C MET A 177 -1.32 12.51 0.16
N SER A 178 -1.57 13.16 -0.98
CA SER A 178 -2.37 14.39 -1.05
C SER A 178 -3.88 14.09 -1.00
N ARG A 179 -4.70 15.14 -0.84
CA ARG A 179 -6.17 15.00 -0.92
C ARG A 179 -6.64 14.55 -2.31
N ARG A 180 -5.91 14.91 -3.36
CA ARG A 180 -6.13 14.44 -4.74
C ARG A 180 -5.89 12.93 -4.85
N ASP A 181 -4.78 12.44 -4.31
CA ASP A 181 -4.49 11.00 -4.34
C ASP A 181 -5.56 10.20 -3.57
N ILE A 182 -6.03 10.73 -2.43
CA ILE A 182 -7.11 10.11 -1.65
C ILE A 182 -8.41 10.11 -2.44
N SER A 183 -8.74 11.23 -3.10
CA SER A 183 -9.98 11.33 -3.88
C SER A 183 -9.97 10.36 -5.06
N GLU A 184 -8.86 10.29 -5.79
CA GLU A 184 -8.64 9.32 -6.87
C GLU A 184 -8.78 7.89 -6.32
N SER A 185 -8.09 7.53 -5.23
CA SER A 185 -8.15 6.19 -4.66
C SER A 185 -9.56 5.76 -4.20
N LEU A 186 -10.41 6.70 -3.77
CA LEU A 186 -11.74 6.42 -3.22
C LEU A 186 -12.89 6.63 -4.21
N GLY A 187 -12.58 7.09 -5.43
CA GLY A 187 -13.60 7.48 -6.41
C GLY A 187 -14.48 8.61 -5.89
N LEU A 188 -13.87 9.60 -5.24
CA LEU A 188 -14.53 10.78 -4.69
C LEU A 188 -13.96 12.04 -5.35
N THR A 189 -14.61 13.19 -5.16
CA THR A 189 -14.00 14.49 -5.48
C THR A 189 -13.11 14.96 -4.32
N ILE A 190 -12.17 15.86 -4.60
CA ILE A 190 -11.26 16.45 -3.59
C ILE A 190 -12.07 17.22 -2.54
N GLU A 191 -13.13 17.90 -2.96
CA GLU A 191 -14.07 18.62 -2.10
C GLU A 191 -14.84 17.66 -1.19
N SER A 192 -15.26 16.50 -1.71
CA SER A 192 -15.93 15.47 -0.93
C SER A 192 -15.02 14.91 0.16
N VAL A 193 -13.77 14.57 -0.17
CA VAL A 193 -12.77 14.14 0.82
C VAL A 193 -12.58 15.21 1.90
N SER A 194 -12.41 16.47 1.49
CA SER A 194 -12.21 17.60 2.41
C SER A 194 -13.41 17.81 3.34
N ARG A 195 -14.65 17.73 2.80
CA ARG A 195 -15.88 17.80 3.59
C ARG A 195 -16.00 16.68 4.61
N GLN A 196 -15.72 15.43 4.22
CA GLN A 196 -15.85 14.31 5.15
C GLN A 196 -14.79 14.36 6.27
N LEU A 197 -13.57 14.81 5.97
CA LEU A 197 -12.55 15.04 7.00
C LEU A 197 -12.95 16.13 7.99
N THR A 198 -13.48 17.25 7.49
CA THR A 198 -14.02 18.31 8.33
C THR A 198 -15.13 17.79 9.22
N LYS A 199 -16.08 17.02 8.68
CA LYS A 199 -17.16 16.42 9.46
C LYS A 199 -16.63 15.50 10.57
N LEU A 200 -15.66 14.62 10.27
CA LEU A 200 -15.07 13.74 11.29
C LEU A 200 -14.33 14.52 12.39
N ARG A 201 -13.71 15.66 12.04
CA ARG A 201 -13.05 16.55 12.99
C ARG A 201 -14.07 17.27 13.87
N ASP A 202 -15.10 17.84 13.27
CA ASP A 202 -16.14 18.60 13.98
C ASP A 202 -16.96 17.68 14.90
N ASP A 203 -17.17 16.42 14.51
CA ASP A 203 -17.78 15.36 15.33
C ASP A 203 -16.83 14.82 16.44
N GLY A 204 -15.57 15.29 16.50
CA GLY A 204 -14.56 14.87 17.47
C GLY A 204 -14.07 13.42 17.30
N VAL A 205 -14.29 12.82 16.13
CA VAL A 205 -13.86 11.45 15.81
C VAL A 205 -12.37 11.39 15.56
N ILE A 206 -11.86 12.40 14.84
CA ILE A 206 -10.45 12.57 14.53
C ILE A 206 -10.00 13.97 14.92
N GLU A 207 -8.70 14.14 15.06
CA GLU A 207 -8.04 15.43 15.02
C GLU A 207 -7.06 15.46 13.85
N THR A 208 -6.91 16.63 13.24
CA THR A 208 -5.93 16.84 12.16
C THR A 208 -4.95 17.93 12.56
N ILE A 209 -3.65 17.66 12.48
CA ILE A 209 -2.58 18.64 12.74
C ILE A 209 -1.89 18.95 11.41
N GLY A 210 -1.91 20.22 11.02
CA GLY A 210 -1.40 20.65 9.72
C GLY A 210 -2.15 19.98 8.56
N ARG A 211 -1.40 19.58 7.52
CA ARG A 211 -2.01 19.07 6.27
C ARG A 211 -2.17 17.54 6.22
N SER A 212 -1.30 16.80 6.91
CA SER A 212 -1.16 15.34 6.75
C SER A 212 -1.44 14.53 8.00
N LYS A 213 -1.20 15.08 9.20
CA LYS A 213 -1.25 14.31 10.43
C LYS A 213 -2.70 14.12 10.89
N VAL A 214 -3.04 12.88 11.22
CA VAL A 214 -4.35 12.46 11.74
C VAL A 214 -4.14 11.76 13.07
N ILE A 215 -4.98 12.08 14.04
CA ILE A 215 -5.05 11.41 15.35
C ILE A 215 -6.46 10.86 15.50
N LEU A 216 -6.58 9.56 15.78
CA LEU A 216 -7.87 8.94 16.04
C LEU A 216 -8.27 9.20 17.50
N ARG A 217 -9.26 10.07 17.71
CA ARG A 217 -9.78 10.41 19.04
C ARG A 217 -10.83 9.40 19.51
N ARG A 218 -11.65 8.89 18.58
CA ARG A 218 -12.71 7.91 18.85
C ARG A 218 -12.70 6.80 17.79
N PRO A 219 -11.76 5.83 17.87
CA PRO A 219 -11.64 4.77 16.87
C PRO A 219 -12.90 3.91 16.73
N GLU A 220 -13.65 3.67 17.81
CA GLU A 220 -14.91 2.91 17.75
C GLU A 220 -15.98 3.62 16.90
N LEU A 221 -16.15 4.92 17.12
CA LEU A 221 -17.08 5.71 16.31
C LEU A 221 -16.63 5.78 14.85
N LEU A 222 -15.32 5.77 14.57
CA LEU A 222 -14.83 5.67 13.20
C LEU A 222 -15.16 4.31 12.56
N ARG A 223 -15.08 3.19 13.31
CA ARG A 223 -15.49 1.86 12.85
C ARG A 223 -16.98 1.78 12.57
N GLU A 224 -17.82 2.40 13.40
CA GLU A 224 -19.26 2.53 13.12
C GLU A 224 -19.51 3.29 11.81
N ARG A 225 -18.80 4.42 11.61
CA ARG A 225 -18.89 5.23 10.38
C ARG A 225 -18.35 4.51 9.15
N ALA A 226 -17.52 3.48 9.32
CA ALA A 226 -17.01 2.67 8.22
C ALA A 226 -18.05 1.69 7.67
N GLY A 227 -19.19 1.50 8.35
CA GLY A 227 -20.27 0.61 7.90
C GLY A 227 -19.82 -0.85 7.82
N TYR A 228 -19.00 -1.30 8.78
CA TYR A 228 -18.70 -2.72 8.94
C TYR A 228 -19.90 -3.44 9.55
N SER A 229 -20.16 -4.68 9.12
CA SER A 229 -21.17 -5.51 9.77
C SER A 229 -20.72 -5.80 11.20
N THR A 230 -21.58 -5.55 12.18
CA THR A 230 -21.36 -5.76 13.62
C THR A 230 -21.14 -7.23 14.01
N ARG A 231 -20.97 -8.15 13.06
CA ARG A 231 -20.90 -9.60 13.28
C ARG A 231 -19.48 -10.18 13.37
N SER A 232 -18.41 -9.39 13.31
CA SER A 232 -17.06 -9.96 13.38
C SER A 232 -16.05 -9.04 14.07
N CYS A 233 -16.19 -8.89 15.39
CA CYS A 233 -15.08 -8.55 16.26
C CYS A 233 -15.28 -9.21 17.64
N ALA A 234 -15.52 -10.54 17.63
CA ALA A 234 -15.08 -11.34 18.77
C ALA A 234 -13.56 -11.45 18.60
N ILE A 235 -12.84 -10.47 19.14
CA ILE A 235 -11.38 -10.54 19.26
C ILE A 235 -11.11 -11.75 20.14
N SER A 236 -10.55 -12.79 19.54
CA SER A 236 -9.97 -13.93 20.22
C SER A 236 -8.86 -13.41 21.14
N SER A 237 -9.19 -13.26 22.41
CA SER A 237 -8.23 -13.21 23.51
C SER A 237 -7.64 -14.61 23.70
N SER A 238 -6.44 -14.82 23.19
CA SER A 238 -5.54 -15.91 23.58
C SER A 238 -4.10 -15.41 23.47
#